data_AF-A3E3Q0-F1
#
_entry.id   AF-A3E3Q0-F1
#
_cell.length_a   1.000
_cell.length_b   1.000
_cell.length_c   1.000
_cell.angle_alpha   90.00
_cell.angle_beta   90.00
_cell.angle_gamma   90.00
#
_symmetry.space_group_name_H-M   'P 1'
#
loop_
_entity.id
_entity.type
_entity.pdbx_description
1 polymer ?
#
loop_
_entity_poly.entity_id
_entity_poly.type
_entity_poly.pdbx_seq_one_letter_code
_entity_poly.pdbx_strand_id
1 'polypeptide(L)'
;MAAAHCWCWENRRFTRRWRRGGFDIVLYTALLCAASRCRCSSLLVAAAEIGDEVGTSFDPGSSDDAVPDKVGVEVHLTKRERTVLTKLRCSMCTAVLTEMHAEVTKHDMTTKGWGSESQVWETGNAICLALLQKYRLNDTGPALERHAGWDEDEQLAQLSSGPEAMRNMLVLKMGCQQWVEDYGGDTSGFIYKVVKAKSHTAEVAAEDFCTNHVSLCGTANHEKQRRRKEKEKARRQERAAMLRQQELAEAHEKDQDPFSALPEDSKFGLQRMLELARDDPLHYLEHDAKERIRQARADLRCEVCYTMLEEVYREVAKRPKTLRREYDILPFVEGVCDGGKDLSVPSYFGVEPPPLPPVWSDIVRPQLNKKSMKYRLRPFSKKAGKTRKEWRHSTRSGKHKPPPAGESEGDMMLTMTCKDVLEPARMAEALFQELAACDDSPSHPCHAALNVATAVCKAADGAGCTFPAPSESVDLSRDDL
;
A
#
# COMPACT_ATOMS: atom_id res chain seq x y z
N MET A 1 -44.06 -33.50 -26.71
CA MET A 1 -43.05 -34.54 -27.04
C MET A 1 -41.70 -33.84 -27.17
N ALA A 2 -40.62 -34.53 -26.78
CA ALA A 2 -39.24 -34.06 -26.55
C ALA A 2 -38.97 -33.59 -25.10
N ALA A 3 -38.45 -34.55 -24.32
CA ALA A 3 -37.94 -34.42 -22.97
C ALA A 3 -36.46 -34.02 -23.01
N ALA A 4 -36.08 -33.06 -22.17
CA ALA A 4 -34.70 -32.72 -21.88
C ALA A 4 -34.14 -33.64 -20.78
N HIS A 5 -33.05 -34.34 -21.09
CA HIS A 5 -32.28 -35.13 -20.13
C HIS A 5 -31.26 -34.25 -19.42
N CYS A 6 -31.33 -34.22 -18.09
CA CYS A 6 -30.32 -33.65 -17.21
C CYS A 6 -29.38 -34.78 -16.75
N TRP A 7 -28.07 -34.63 -16.99
CA TRP A 7 -27.05 -35.54 -16.48
C TRP A 7 -26.62 -35.11 -15.08
N CYS A 8 -26.98 -35.90 -14.06
CA CYS A 8 -26.42 -35.81 -12.73
C CYS A 8 -25.30 -36.86 -12.62
N TRP A 9 -24.07 -36.40 -12.40
CA TRP A 9 -22.90 -37.26 -12.25
C TRP A 9 -22.88 -37.90 -10.86
N GLU A 10 -22.74 -39.22 -10.85
CA GLU A 10 -22.97 -40.10 -9.71
C GLU A 10 -21.65 -40.36 -8.96
N ASN A 11 -21.64 -40.00 -7.67
CA ASN A 11 -20.49 -40.15 -6.78
C ASN A 11 -20.38 -41.62 -6.30
N ARG A 12 -19.49 -42.41 -6.91
CA ARG A 12 -19.24 -43.81 -6.52
C ARG A 12 -18.46 -43.88 -5.20
N ARG A 13 -19.14 -44.41 -4.18
CA ARG A 13 -18.55 -44.88 -2.91
C ARG A 13 -17.66 -46.11 -3.15
N PHE A 14 -16.42 -46.04 -2.69
CA PHE A 14 -15.59 -47.23 -2.40
C PHE A 14 -15.62 -47.47 -0.89
N THR A 15 -16.45 -48.41 -0.44
CA THR A 15 -16.42 -48.93 0.94
C THR A 15 -15.74 -50.29 0.96
N ARG A 16 -14.50 -50.36 1.44
CA ARG A 16 -13.88 -51.63 1.85
C ARG A 16 -14.23 -51.92 3.31
N ARG A 17 -14.79 -53.10 3.48
CA ARG A 17 -15.34 -53.69 4.70
C ARG A 17 -14.24 -54.48 5.41
N TRP A 18 -13.88 -54.09 6.63
CA TRP A 18 -13.28 -55.00 7.61
C TRP A 18 -14.33 -55.27 8.70
N ARG A 19 -14.67 -56.56 8.89
CA ARG A 19 -15.53 -57.05 9.97
C ARG A 19 -14.65 -57.42 11.16
N ARG A 20 -15.06 -57.04 12.38
CA ARG A 20 -15.26 -57.96 13.53
C ARG A 20 -15.87 -57.23 14.74
N GLY A 21 -17.04 -57.74 15.18
CA GLY A 21 -17.71 -57.50 16.47
C GLY A 21 -18.29 -56.09 16.63
N GLY A 22 -19.56 -55.85 16.93
CA GLY A 22 -20.65 -56.65 17.50
C GLY A 22 -21.57 -55.65 18.22
N PHE A 23 -22.86 -55.95 18.26
CA PHE A 23 -23.97 -55.19 18.87
C PHE A 23 -24.75 -54.19 18.00
N ASP A 24 -26.02 -54.10 18.39
CA ASP A 24 -27.25 -54.11 17.60
C ASP A 24 -27.99 -52.77 17.63
N ILE A 25 -28.73 -52.50 16.54
CA ILE A 25 -30.10 -51.92 16.44
C ILE A 25 -30.37 -50.58 17.21
N VAL A 26 -30.85 -49.49 16.60
CA VAL A 26 -32.28 -49.22 16.26
C VAL A 26 -32.38 -47.98 15.34
N LEU A 27 -33.25 -48.10 14.33
CA LEU A 27 -33.82 -47.07 13.44
C LEU A 27 -34.43 -45.86 14.17
N TYR A 28 -34.29 -44.65 13.61
CA TYR A 28 -35.43 -43.73 13.50
C TYR A 28 -35.29 -42.83 12.26
N THR A 29 -36.10 -43.13 11.25
CA THR A 29 -36.51 -42.26 10.15
C THR A 29 -37.60 -41.31 10.64
N ALA A 30 -37.45 -40.01 10.37
CA ALA A 30 -38.58 -39.08 10.32
C ALA A 30 -38.32 -38.02 9.25
N LEU A 31 -39.10 -38.10 8.17
CA LEU A 31 -39.37 -37.03 7.22
C LEU A 31 -40.14 -35.90 7.92
N LEU A 32 -39.91 -34.65 7.51
CA LEU A 32 -40.98 -33.67 7.37
C LEU A 32 -40.68 -32.70 6.23
N CYS A 33 -41.53 -32.77 5.21
CA CYS A 33 -41.74 -31.74 4.20
C CYS A 33 -42.43 -30.52 4.82
N ALA A 34 -42.02 -29.32 4.40
CA ALA A 34 -42.93 -28.19 4.26
C ALA A 34 -42.46 -27.28 3.11
N ALA A 35 -43.25 -27.26 2.05
CA ALA A 35 -43.28 -26.23 1.01
C ALA A 35 -43.73 -24.88 1.64
N SER A 36 -43.58 -23.68 1.08
CA SER A 36 -43.84 -23.26 -0.30
C SER A 36 -43.56 -21.74 -0.45
N ARG A 37 -43.38 -21.31 -1.72
CA ARG A 37 -43.85 -20.06 -2.36
C ARG A 37 -42.86 -18.88 -2.61
N CYS A 38 -42.50 -18.81 -3.89
CA CYS A 38 -42.69 -17.69 -4.84
C CYS A 38 -41.91 -16.38 -4.64
N ARG A 39 -41.09 -16.01 -5.63
CA ARG A 39 -41.52 -15.22 -6.81
C ARG A 39 -40.45 -15.22 -7.92
N CYS A 40 -40.94 -15.38 -9.15
CA CYS A 40 -40.23 -15.15 -10.40
C CYS A 40 -39.96 -13.65 -10.60
N SER A 41 -38.86 -13.32 -11.28
CA SER A 41 -38.80 -12.22 -12.23
C SER A 41 -37.77 -12.55 -13.29
N SER A 42 -38.29 -12.70 -14.51
CA SER A 42 -37.61 -12.96 -15.76
C SER A 42 -36.93 -11.69 -16.25
N LEU A 43 -35.74 -11.79 -16.83
CA LEU A 43 -35.31 -10.89 -17.91
C LEU A 43 -34.40 -11.66 -18.89
N LEU A 44 -34.88 -11.65 -20.12
CA LEU A 44 -34.34 -12.22 -21.36
C LEU A 44 -33.28 -11.29 -21.97
N VAL A 45 -32.72 -11.77 -23.10
CA VAL A 45 -31.93 -11.08 -24.15
C VAL A 45 -30.42 -11.20 -23.97
N ALA A 46 -29.62 -11.58 -24.95
CA ALA A 46 -29.77 -12.35 -26.19
C ALA A 46 -28.35 -12.74 -26.62
N ALA A 47 -28.22 -13.92 -27.23
CA ALA A 47 -27.01 -14.38 -27.90
C ALA A 47 -26.91 -13.80 -29.31
N ALA A 48 -25.68 -13.59 -29.79
CA ALA A 48 -25.37 -13.59 -31.22
C ALA A 48 -23.95 -14.14 -31.41
N GLU A 49 -23.88 -15.38 -31.91
CA GLU A 49 -22.71 -16.02 -32.53
C GLU A 49 -22.79 -15.79 -34.04
N ILE A 50 -21.68 -15.37 -34.65
CA ILE A 50 -21.27 -15.58 -36.06
C ILE A 50 -19.73 -15.46 -36.02
N GLY A 51 -18.87 -16.31 -36.54
CA GLY A 51 -18.93 -17.52 -37.36
C GLY A 51 -17.49 -17.75 -37.86
N ASP A 52 -16.99 -18.97 -37.76
CA ASP A 52 -15.75 -19.42 -38.41
C ASP A 52 -15.98 -19.58 -39.92
N GLU A 53 -15.03 -19.17 -40.76
CA GLU A 53 -14.37 -20.06 -41.76
C GLU A 53 -13.40 -19.34 -42.74
N VAL A 54 -12.22 -19.94 -42.88
CA VAL A 54 -11.40 -20.14 -44.10
C VAL A 54 -10.64 -18.95 -44.74
N GLY A 55 -9.33 -18.92 -44.45
CA GLY A 55 -8.25 -19.19 -45.42
C GLY A 55 -7.99 -18.21 -46.57
N THR A 56 -6.81 -17.59 -46.58
CA THR A 56 -5.93 -17.49 -47.77
C THR A 56 -4.54 -16.97 -47.39
N SER A 57 -3.53 -17.65 -47.92
CA SER A 57 -2.12 -17.27 -47.92
C SER A 57 -1.88 -16.03 -48.78
N PHE A 58 -1.18 -15.02 -48.25
CA PHE A 58 -0.51 -13.99 -49.05
C PHE A 58 0.71 -13.46 -48.29
N ASP A 59 1.89 -13.69 -48.85
CA ASP A 59 3.14 -12.99 -48.51
C ASP A 59 3.04 -11.54 -49.04
N PRO A 60 3.46 -10.54 -48.26
CA PRO A 60 4.46 -9.65 -48.82
C PRO A 60 5.52 -9.20 -47.81
N GLY A 61 6.76 -9.13 -48.29
CA GLY A 61 7.87 -8.53 -47.57
C GLY A 61 7.68 -7.04 -47.27
N SER A 62 8.25 -6.66 -46.12
CA SER A 62 8.79 -5.35 -45.73
C SER A 62 7.99 -4.09 -46.12
N SER A 63 7.32 -3.52 -45.13
CA SER A 63 7.56 -2.11 -44.80
C SER A 63 7.32 -1.87 -43.31
N ASP A 64 8.32 -1.24 -42.70
CA ASP A 64 8.34 -0.73 -41.34
C ASP A 64 7.16 0.23 -41.10
N ASP A 65 6.43 0.01 -40.01
CA ASP A 65 6.09 1.00 -38.98
C ASP A 65 4.96 0.45 -38.09
N ALA A 66 5.28 -0.58 -37.32
CA ALA A 66 4.48 -0.95 -36.15
C ALA A 66 4.92 -0.05 -34.98
N VAL A 67 4.05 0.85 -34.55
CA VAL A 67 4.23 1.61 -33.30
C VAL A 67 4.39 0.61 -32.14
N PRO A 68 5.54 0.55 -31.46
CA PRO A 68 5.75 -0.46 -30.43
C PRO A 68 5.04 -0.05 -29.14
N ASP A 69 4.04 -0.86 -28.77
CA ASP A 69 3.20 -0.75 -27.58
C ASP A 69 3.93 -1.25 -26.30
N LYS A 70 5.14 -0.74 -26.06
CA LYS A 70 5.93 -1.02 -24.85
C LYS A 70 6.23 0.26 -24.10
N VAL A 71 5.49 0.48 -23.01
CA VAL A 71 5.75 1.50 -21.99
C VAL A 71 7.12 1.19 -21.36
N GLY A 72 8.16 1.88 -21.80
CA GLY A 72 9.54 1.69 -21.31
C GLY A 72 10.66 1.88 -22.33
N VAL A 73 10.36 2.19 -23.61
CA VAL A 73 11.41 2.52 -24.58
C VAL A 73 12.10 3.82 -24.18
N GLU A 74 13.36 3.74 -23.76
CA GLU A 74 14.22 4.92 -23.59
C GLU A 74 14.27 5.70 -24.91
N VAL A 75 13.62 6.86 -24.94
CA VAL A 75 13.62 7.71 -26.14
C VAL A 75 15.00 8.35 -26.28
N HIS A 76 15.87 7.74 -27.08
CA HIS A 76 17.16 8.32 -27.40
C HIS A 76 17.00 9.52 -28.34
N LEU A 77 17.50 10.68 -27.89
CA LEU A 77 17.58 11.88 -28.72
C LEU A 77 18.68 11.74 -29.77
N THR A 78 18.33 11.99 -31.03
CA THR A 78 19.28 12.05 -32.15
C THR A 78 20.25 13.23 -31.99
N LYS A 79 21.38 13.21 -32.70
CA LYS A 79 22.35 14.31 -32.67
C LYS A 79 21.73 15.65 -33.12
N ARG A 80 20.80 15.60 -34.09
CA ARG A 80 20.06 16.78 -34.58
C ARG A 80 19.18 17.35 -33.47
N GLU A 81 18.37 16.52 -32.81
CA GLU A 81 17.47 16.93 -31.72
C GLU A 81 18.24 17.54 -30.54
N ARG A 82 19.38 16.94 -30.14
CA ARG A 82 20.23 17.53 -29.09
C ARG A 82 20.76 18.91 -29.47
N THR A 83 21.11 19.10 -30.75
CA THR A 83 21.58 20.39 -31.26
C THR A 83 20.45 21.42 -31.26
N VAL A 84 19.24 21.02 -31.63
CA VAL A 84 18.04 21.85 -31.57
C VAL A 84 17.74 22.27 -30.13
N LEU A 85 17.69 21.33 -29.18
CA LEU A 85 17.50 21.64 -27.76
C LEU A 85 18.59 22.57 -27.20
N THR A 86 19.83 22.44 -27.67
CA THR A 86 20.92 23.33 -27.26
C THR A 86 20.69 24.76 -27.72
N LYS A 87 20.18 24.95 -28.94
CA LYS A 87 19.82 26.28 -29.48
C LYS A 87 18.61 26.89 -28.76
N LEU A 88 17.68 26.05 -28.32
CA LEU A 88 16.45 26.47 -27.63
C LEU A 88 16.61 26.73 -26.14
N ARG A 89 17.80 26.58 -25.56
CA ARG A 89 18.01 26.75 -24.12
C ARG A 89 17.53 28.11 -23.61
N CYS A 90 17.72 29.17 -24.38
CA CYS A 90 17.24 30.50 -24.03
C CYS A 90 15.71 30.58 -24.09
N SER A 91 15.09 30.22 -25.23
CA SER A 91 13.63 30.26 -25.36
C SER A 91 12.91 29.35 -24.37
N MET A 92 13.49 28.18 -24.07
CA MET A 92 12.98 27.24 -23.08
C MET A 92 13.11 27.80 -21.67
N CYS A 93 14.23 28.45 -21.33
CA CYS A 93 14.36 29.16 -20.07
C CYS A 93 13.23 30.19 -19.93
N THR A 94 13.06 31.08 -20.91
CA THR A 94 12.03 32.12 -20.87
C THR A 94 10.63 31.54 -20.73
N ALA A 95 10.31 30.48 -21.49
CA ALA A 95 9.00 29.85 -21.46
C ALA A 95 8.74 29.14 -20.11
N VAL A 96 9.69 28.36 -19.59
CA VAL A 96 9.56 27.70 -18.28
C VAL A 96 9.32 28.73 -17.17
N LEU A 97 10.12 29.80 -17.11
CA LEU A 97 9.99 30.84 -16.08
C LEU A 97 8.67 31.60 -16.18
N THR A 98 8.20 31.88 -17.40
CA THR A 98 6.93 32.56 -17.62
C THR A 98 5.76 31.73 -17.13
N GLU A 99 5.73 30.43 -17.48
CA GLU A 99 4.67 29.51 -17.04
C GLU A 99 4.76 29.23 -15.53
N MET A 100 5.97 29.07 -14.99
CA MET A 100 6.19 28.89 -13.55
C MET A 100 5.71 30.11 -12.76
N HIS A 101 6.02 31.32 -13.20
CA HIS A 101 5.55 32.56 -12.56
C HIS A 101 4.02 32.64 -12.56
N ALA A 102 3.40 32.37 -13.72
CA ALA A 102 1.95 32.37 -13.87
C ALA A 102 1.27 31.35 -12.95
N GLU A 103 1.79 30.13 -12.86
CA GLU A 103 1.23 29.06 -12.03
C GLU A 103 1.36 29.38 -10.54
N VAL A 104 2.54 29.80 -10.09
CA VAL A 104 2.80 30.19 -8.69
C VAL A 104 1.91 31.35 -8.26
N THR A 105 1.68 32.31 -9.16
CA THR A 105 0.78 33.46 -8.93
C THR A 105 -0.68 33.02 -8.88
N LYS A 106 -1.12 32.21 -9.85
CA LYS A 106 -2.51 31.73 -9.96
C LYS A 106 -2.94 30.89 -8.75
N HIS A 107 -2.02 30.10 -8.20
CA HIS A 107 -2.28 29.19 -7.08
C HIS A 107 -1.85 29.75 -5.71
N ASP A 108 -1.47 31.04 -5.64
CA ASP A 108 -1.08 31.71 -4.40
C ASP A 108 -0.01 30.95 -3.58
N MET A 109 0.93 30.27 -4.27
CA MET A 109 1.94 29.39 -3.68
C MET A 109 3.03 30.11 -2.87
N THR A 110 2.85 31.41 -2.60
CA THR A 110 3.74 32.23 -1.77
C THR A 110 3.07 32.74 -0.49
N THR A 111 1.78 32.44 -0.27
CA THR A 111 1.02 32.87 0.91
C THR A 111 1.37 32.07 2.16
N LYS A 112 1.37 32.74 3.33
CA LYS A 112 1.75 32.12 4.61
C LYS A 112 0.77 31.01 4.99
N GLY A 113 1.30 29.81 5.25
CA GLY A 113 0.54 28.66 5.77
C GLY A 113 0.33 27.54 4.76
N TRP A 114 0.43 27.84 3.46
CA TRP A 114 0.36 26.83 2.40
C TRP A 114 1.61 26.85 1.52
N GLY A 115 2.10 28.02 1.11
CA GLY A 115 3.18 28.17 0.12
C GLY A 115 4.62 28.03 0.64
N SER A 116 5.39 27.09 0.10
CA SER A 116 6.84 26.95 0.32
C SER A 116 7.64 26.91 -1.00
N GLU A 117 8.94 27.20 -0.91
CA GLU A 117 9.86 27.03 -2.06
C GLU A 117 9.88 25.57 -2.57
N SER A 118 9.72 24.59 -1.68
CA SER A 118 9.66 23.17 -2.05
C SER A 118 8.43 22.84 -2.90
N GLN A 119 7.27 23.44 -2.60
CA GLN A 119 6.08 23.26 -3.43
C GLN A 119 6.25 23.87 -4.81
N VAL A 120 6.85 25.06 -4.90
CA VAL A 120 7.18 25.68 -6.19
C VAL A 120 8.11 24.76 -6.99
N TRP A 121 9.09 24.11 -6.35
CA TRP A 121 9.96 23.12 -7.00
C TRP A 121 9.18 21.88 -7.49
N GLU A 122 8.23 21.36 -6.71
CA GLU A 122 7.39 20.21 -7.08
C GLU A 122 6.50 20.49 -8.32
N THR A 123 6.20 21.76 -8.62
CA THR A 123 5.47 22.14 -9.84
C THR A 123 6.27 21.96 -11.15
N GLY A 124 7.56 21.63 -11.08
CA GLY A 124 8.43 21.47 -12.26
C GLY A 124 7.84 20.55 -13.34
N ASN A 125 7.25 19.43 -12.94
CA ASN A 125 6.61 18.49 -13.86
C ASN A 125 5.33 19.07 -14.50
N ALA A 126 4.52 19.80 -13.73
CA ALA A 126 3.32 20.45 -14.22
C ALA A 126 3.66 21.57 -15.23
N ILE A 127 4.75 22.30 -15.00
CA ILE A 127 5.24 23.34 -15.92
C ILE A 127 5.69 22.73 -17.24
N CYS A 128 6.38 21.58 -17.22
CA CYS A 128 6.72 20.88 -18.45
C CYS A 128 5.48 20.43 -19.23
N LEU A 129 4.40 20.02 -18.55
CA LEU A 129 3.14 19.72 -19.23
C LEU A 129 2.52 21.00 -19.82
N ALA A 130 2.49 22.10 -19.08
CA ALA A 130 2.00 23.38 -19.58
C ALA A 130 2.78 23.86 -20.81
N LEU A 131 4.09 23.63 -20.85
CA LEU A 131 4.93 23.92 -22.03
C LEU A 131 4.52 23.10 -23.24
N LEU A 132 4.28 21.80 -23.08
CA LEU A 132 3.84 20.94 -24.17
C LEU A 132 2.46 21.34 -24.71
N GLN A 133 1.60 21.88 -23.85
CA GLN A 133 0.26 22.34 -24.22
C GLN A 133 0.26 23.70 -24.92
N LYS A 134 1.19 24.59 -24.55
CA LYS A 134 1.18 26.00 -24.99
C LYS A 134 2.26 26.35 -26.02
N TYR A 135 3.26 25.51 -26.22
CA TYR A 135 4.41 25.81 -27.08
C TYR A 135 4.69 24.66 -28.04
N ARG A 136 5.15 25.02 -29.24
CA ARG A 136 5.58 24.06 -30.25
C ARG A 136 7.04 24.27 -30.64
N LEU A 137 7.69 23.14 -30.92
CA LEU A 137 9.00 23.09 -31.52
C LEU A 137 8.86 23.34 -33.03
N ASN A 138 9.43 24.45 -33.52
CA ASN A 138 9.57 24.68 -34.96
C ASN A 138 10.91 24.10 -35.41
N ASP A 139 10.91 23.13 -36.32
CA ASP A 139 12.11 22.44 -36.82
C ASP A 139 13.08 23.36 -37.59
N THR A 140 12.60 24.54 -37.98
CA THR A 140 13.36 25.51 -38.77
C THR A 140 13.91 26.69 -37.96
N GLY A 141 13.42 26.90 -36.72
CA GLY A 141 13.70 28.10 -35.93
C GLY A 141 14.41 27.84 -34.60
N PRO A 142 15.17 28.81 -34.06
CA PRO A 142 15.78 28.73 -32.72
C PRO A 142 14.83 29.17 -31.59
N ALA A 143 13.52 29.29 -31.86
CA ALA A 143 12.54 29.80 -30.91
C ALA A 143 11.40 28.81 -30.69
N LEU A 144 10.89 28.77 -29.46
CA LEU A 144 9.63 28.12 -29.16
C LEU A 144 8.50 29.06 -29.58
N GLU A 145 7.59 28.57 -30.41
CA GLU A 145 6.43 29.33 -30.82
C GLU A 145 5.32 29.08 -29.81
N ARG A 146 4.86 30.14 -29.15
CA ARG A 146 3.72 30.09 -28.25
C ARG A 146 2.45 30.07 -29.09
N HIS A 147 1.59 29.10 -28.81
CA HIS A 147 0.26 29.03 -29.38
C HIS A 147 -0.64 30.08 -28.72
N ALA A 148 -1.26 30.94 -29.53
CA ALA A 148 -2.22 31.93 -29.08
C ALA A 148 -3.63 31.31 -29.10
N GLY A 149 -4.10 30.85 -27.93
CA GLY A 149 -5.51 30.56 -27.69
C GLY A 149 -6.04 29.28 -28.32
N TRP A 150 -5.63 28.12 -27.80
CA TRP A 150 -6.19 26.84 -28.22
C TRP A 150 -7.47 26.56 -27.44
N ASP A 151 -8.58 26.51 -28.16
CA ASP A 151 -9.77 25.82 -27.70
C ASP A 151 -9.50 24.29 -27.72
N GLU A 152 -10.18 23.51 -26.89
CA GLU A 152 -9.90 22.06 -26.67
C GLU A 152 -9.83 21.23 -27.98
N ASP A 153 -10.54 21.67 -29.02
CA ASP A 153 -10.58 21.04 -30.34
C ASP A 153 -9.26 21.18 -31.14
N GLU A 154 -8.52 22.29 -30.99
CA GLU A 154 -7.21 22.47 -31.65
C GLU A 154 -6.13 21.59 -31.01
N GLN A 155 -6.25 21.34 -29.70
CA GLN A 155 -5.36 20.44 -28.96
C GLN A 155 -5.49 18.99 -29.45
N LEU A 156 -6.71 18.56 -29.76
CA LEU A 156 -6.98 17.26 -30.34
C LEU A 156 -6.47 17.16 -31.79
N ALA A 157 -6.56 18.25 -32.57
CA ALA A 157 -6.04 18.30 -33.94
C ALA A 157 -4.50 18.18 -34.00
N GLN A 158 -3.78 18.67 -32.99
CA GLN A 158 -2.33 18.54 -32.92
C GLN A 158 -1.86 17.12 -32.58
N LEU A 159 -2.57 16.42 -31.70
CA LEU A 159 -2.32 15.00 -31.46
C LEU A 159 -2.56 14.16 -32.73
N SER A 160 -3.34 14.69 -33.67
CA SER A 160 -3.65 14.09 -34.98
C SER A 160 -2.68 14.52 -36.09
N SER A 161 -1.74 15.43 -35.84
CA SER A 161 -0.93 16.10 -36.87
C SER A 161 0.31 15.31 -37.37
N GLY A 162 0.31 14.00 -37.16
CA GLY A 162 1.30 13.07 -37.72
C GLY A 162 2.49 12.75 -36.80
N PRO A 163 3.33 11.77 -37.20
CA PRO A 163 4.41 11.24 -36.37
C PRO A 163 5.51 12.26 -36.03
N GLU A 164 5.74 13.25 -36.89
CA GLU A 164 6.73 14.32 -36.66
C GLU A 164 6.31 15.26 -35.52
N ALA A 165 5.02 15.59 -35.41
CA ALA A 165 4.51 16.42 -34.32
C ALA A 165 4.65 15.72 -32.96
N MET A 166 4.35 14.42 -32.90
CA MET A 166 4.57 13.60 -31.70
C MET A 166 6.06 13.52 -31.34
N ARG A 167 6.94 13.35 -32.32
CA ARG A 167 8.39 13.32 -32.08
C ARG A 167 8.88 14.65 -31.50
N ASN A 168 8.44 15.77 -32.06
CA ASN A 168 8.77 17.10 -31.59
C ASN A 168 8.27 17.39 -30.17
N MET A 169 7.06 16.91 -29.85
CA MET A 169 6.51 16.97 -28.49
C MET A 169 7.37 16.16 -27.50
N LEU A 170 7.79 14.95 -27.88
CA LEU A 170 8.70 14.14 -27.06
C LEU A 170 10.07 14.81 -26.86
N VAL A 171 10.63 15.40 -27.91
CA VAL A 171 11.90 16.14 -27.84
C VAL A 171 11.77 17.34 -26.90
N LEU A 172 10.67 18.11 -27.00
CA LEU A 172 10.39 19.23 -26.10
C LEU A 172 10.19 18.78 -24.65
N LYS A 173 9.48 17.66 -24.42
CA LYS A 173 9.27 17.07 -23.10
C LYS A 173 10.60 16.72 -22.44
N MET A 174 11.45 15.99 -23.16
CA MET A 174 12.78 15.62 -22.69
C MET A 174 13.65 16.85 -22.45
N GLY A 175 13.57 17.85 -23.33
CA GLY A 175 14.26 19.12 -23.17
C GLY A 175 13.85 19.87 -21.89
N CYS A 176 12.55 19.94 -21.61
CA CYS A 176 12.03 20.58 -20.41
C CYS A 176 12.42 19.82 -19.14
N GLN A 177 12.29 18.49 -19.13
CA GLN A 177 12.68 17.66 -17.98
C GLN A 177 14.17 17.85 -17.67
N GLN A 178 15.03 17.76 -18.68
CA GLN A 178 16.47 18.03 -18.51
C GLN A 178 16.73 19.43 -17.97
N TRP A 179 15.98 20.43 -18.44
CA TRP A 179 16.12 21.81 -17.97
C TRP A 179 15.71 21.96 -16.49
N VAL A 180 14.58 21.37 -16.09
CA VAL A 180 14.10 21.40 -14.70
C VAL A 180 15.08 20.68 -13.77
N GLU A 181 15.65 19.55 -14.20
CA GLU A 181 16.69 18.85 -13.45
C GLU A 181 17.97 19.69 -13.29
N ASP A 182 18.36 20.44 -14.32
CA ASP A 182 19.58 21.24 -14.32
C ASP A 182 19.42 22.56 -13.53
N TYR A 183 18.26 23.22 -13.62
CA TYR A 183 18.04 24.60 -13.16
C TYR A 183 16.87 24.79 -12.21
N GLY A 184 15.94 23.85 -12.11
CA GLY A 184 14.66 24.17 -11.51
C GLY A 184 14.77 24.51 -10.01
N GLY A 185 15.82 24.07 -9.30
CA GLY A 185 16.00 24.39 -7.88
C GLY A 185 16.42 25.85 -7.68
N ASP A 186 17.30 26.34 -8.55
CA ASP A 186 17.63 27.76 -8.60
C ASP A 186 16.43 28.59 -9.10
N THR A 187 15.65 28.02 -10.03
CA THR A 187 14.48 28.66 -10.64
C THR A 187 13.32 28.80 -9.65
N SER A 188 13.01 27.75 -8.89
CA SER A 188 11.91 27.73 -7.92
C SER A 188 12.16 28.73 -6.79
N GLY A 189 13.39 28.77 -6.26
CA GLY A 189 13.79 29.74 -5.25
C GLY A 189 13.76 31.18 -5.76
N PHE A 190 14.15 31.40 -7.03
CA PHE A 190 14.07 32.71 -7.66
C PHE A 190 12.61 33.16 -7.85
N ILE A 191 11.77 32.33 -8.49
CA ILE A 191 10.35 32.65 -8.73
C ILE A 191 9.59 32.84 -7.43
N TYR A 192 9.81 32.00 -6.42
CA TYR A 192 9.19 32.17 -5.10
C TYR A 192 9.48 33.55 -4.52
N LYS A 193 10.73 34.01 -4.57
CA LYS A 193 11.12 35.34 -4.07
C LYS A 193 10.48 36.46 -4.87
N VAL A 194 10.51 36.37 -6.19
CA VAL A 194 9.97 37.39 -7.10
C VAL A 194 8.46 37.54 -6.94
N VAL A 195 7.71 36.43 -6.93
CA VAL A 195 6.25 36.45 -6.78
C VAL A 195 5.86 36.93 -5.38
N LYS A 196 6.54 36.43 -4.34
CA LYS A 196 6.29 36.87 -2.95
C LYS A 196 6.55 38.36 -2.74
N ALA A 197 7.60 38.89 -3.36
CA ALA A 197 7.94 40.31 -3.31
C ALA A 197 7.09 41.17 -4.27
N LYS A 198 6.32 40.55 -5.18
CA LYS A 198 5.60 41.20 -6.28
C LYS A 198 6.48 42.16 -7.08
N SER A 199 7.76 41.80 -7.27
CA SER A 199 8.78 42.73 -7.77
C SER A 199 8.90 42.76 -9.29
N HIS A 200 8.46 41.70 -10.00
CA HIS A 200 8.58 41.60 -11.46
C HIS A 200 7.34 40.94 -12.10
N THR A 201 7.03 41.30 -13.34
CA THR A 201 6.14 40.53 -14.21
C THR A 201 6.82 39.23 -14.65
N ALA A 202 6.05 38.29 -15.21
CA ALA A 202 6.56 37.01 -15.66
C ALA A 202 7.70 37.17 -16.69
N GLU A 203 7.55 38.10 -17.63
CA GLU A 203 8.52 38.36 -18.70
C GLU A 203 9.83 38.96 -18.16
N VAL A 204 9.73 39.93 -17.24
CA VAL A 204 10.91 40.57 -16.63
C VAL A 204 11.65 39.58 -15.73
N ALA A 205 10.92 38.76 -14.97
CA ALA A 205 11.51 37.71 -14.14
C ALA A 205 12.25 36.68 -14.99
N ALA A 206 11.65 36.27 -16.11
CA ALA A 206 12.27 35.36 -17.07
C ALA A 206 13.54 35.96 -17.68
N GLU A 207 13.50 37.21 -18.15
CA GLU A 207 14.66 37.88 -18.74
C GLU A 207 15.82 38.02 -17.73
N ASP A 208 15.52 38.46 -16.49
CA ASP A 208 16.52 38.63 -15.44
C ASP A 208 17.19 37.29 -15.09
N PHE A 209 16.39 36.25 -14.85
CA PHE A 209 16.96 34.94 -14.53
C PHE A 209 17.76 34.38 -15.71
N CYS A 210 17.18 34.36 -16.91
CA CYS A 210 17.80 33.75 -18.08
C CYS A 210 19.06 34.49 -18.54
N THR A 211 19.16 35.80 -18.34
CA THR A 211 20.30 36.61 -18.76
C THR A 211 21.33 36.78 -17.64
N ASN A 212 20.89 37.19 -16.45
CA ASN A 212 21.78 37.58 -15.36
C ASN A 212 22.15 36.40 -14.45
N HIS A 213 21.16 35.55 -14.13
CA HIS A 213 21.37 34.43 -13.20
C HIS A 213 22.03 33.23 -13.88
N VAL A 214 21.39 32.65 -14.89
CA VAL A 214 21.88 31.47 -15.62
C VAL A 214 22.59 31.79 -16.93
N SER A 215 22.50 33.02 -17.43
CA SER A 215 23.20 33.51 -18.64
C SER A 215 23.04 32.58 -19.86
N LEU A 216 21.84 32.02 -20.03
CA LEU A 216 21.45 31.22 -21.19
C LEU A 216 21.09 32.08 -22.40
N CYS A 217 20.62 33.32 -22.17
CA CYS A 217 20.17 34.24 -23.21
C CYS A 217 21.18 35.34 -23.58
N GLY A 218 22.32 35.42 -22.89
CA GLY A 218 23.33 36.44 -23.14
C GLY A 218 24.49 35.95 -24.01
N THR A 219 25.22 36.89 -24.63
CA THR A 219 26.57 36.67 -25.18
C THR A 219 27.57 36.50 -24.02
N ALA A 220 27.43 35.41 -23.27
CA ALA A 220 28.22 35.19 -22.07
C ALA A 220 29.72 35.09 -22.41
N ASN A 221 30.51 35.89 -21.69
CA ASN A 221 31.97 35.89 -21.70
C ASN A 221 32.48 34.44 -21.59
N HIS A 222 33.21 33.96 -22.60
CA HIS A 222 33.57 32.56 -22.85
C HIS A 222 34.21 31.88 -21.61
N GLU A 223 34.80 32.67 -20.72
CA GLU A 223 35.41 32.25 -19.46
C GLU A 223 34.40 31.85 -18.36
N LYS A 224 33.28 32.58 -18.20
CA LYS A 224 32.22 32.22 -17.23
C LYS A 224 31.52 30.93 -17.64
N GLN A 225 31.35 30.71 -18.94
CA GLN A 225 30.79 29.48 -19.49
C GLN A 225 31.73 28.28 -19.29
N ARG A 226 33.06 28.48 -19.40
CA ARG A 226 34.05 27.41 -19.14
C ARG A 226 34.05 26.97 -17.68
N ARG A 227 34.10 27.91 -16.73
CA ARG A 227 34.05 27.59 -15.28
C ARG A 227 32.75 26.87 -14.89
N ARG A 228 31.62 27.23 -15.49
CA ARG A 228 30.34 26.55 -15.27
C ARG A 228 30.32 25.13 -15.84
N LYS A 229 30.82 24.92 -17.07
CA LYS A 229 30.97 23.58 -17.66
C LYS A 229 31.87 22.68 -16.80
N GLU A 230 32.94 23.22 -16.22
CA GLU A 230 33.81 22.49 -15.30
C GLU A 230 33.08 22.10 -13.99
N LYS A 231 32.34 23.03 -13.37
CA LYS A 231 31.55 22.75 -12.15
C LYS A 231 30.39 21.76 -12.41
N GLU A 232 29.74 21.86 -13.55
CA GLU A 232 28.68 20.93 -13.96
C GLU A 232 29.24 19.53 -14.24
N LYS A 233 30.40 19.44 -14.90
CA LYS A 233 31.11 18.17 -15.10
C LYS A 233 31.48 17.53 -13.77
N ALA A 234 31.94 18.31 -12.79
CA ALA A 234 32.23 17.82 -11.44
C ALA A 234 30.97 17.28 -10.75
N ARG A 235 29.85 18.01 -10.80
CA ARG A 235 28.55 17.54 -10.24
C ARG A 235 28.04 16.26 -10.91
N ARG A 236 28.20 16.12 -12.23
CA ARG A 236 27.82 14.89 -12.95
C ARG A 236 28.72 13.71 -12.57
N GLN A 237 30.02 13.95 -12.38
CA GLN A 237 30.94 12.93 -11.89
C GLN A 237 30.61 12.48 -10.46
N GLU A 238 30.24 13.41 -9.59
CA GLU A 238 29.78 13.12 -8.22
C GLU A 238 28.49 12.28 -8.21
N ARG A 239 27.48 12.66 -9.01
CA ARG A 239 26.25 11.87 -9.16
C ARG A 239 26.52 10.47 -9.71
N ALA A 240 27.35 10.37 -10.75
CA ALA A 240 27.73 9.07 -11.32
C ALA A 240 28.51 8.21 -10.31
N ALA A 241 29.33 8.81 -9.45
CA ALA A 241 30.04 8.10 -8.39
C ALA A 241 29.08 7.59 -7.31
N MET A 242 28.09 8.40 -6.91
CA MET A 242 27.05 7.98 -5.97
C MET A 242 26.21 6.83 -6.52
N LEU A 243 25.76 6.92 -7.78
CA LEU A 243 25.01 5.85 -8.44
C LEU A 243 25.82 4.57 -8.53
N ARG A 244 27.11 4.66 -8.90
CA ARG A 244 28.00 3.49 -8.88
C ARG A 244 28.16 2.89 -7.49
N GLN A 245 28.20 3.71 -6.44
CA GLN A 245 28.23 3.20 -5.06
C GLN A 245 26.93 2.49 -4.68
N GLN A 246 25.78 3.00 -5.11
CA GLN A 246 24.48 2.33 -4.91
C GLN A 246 24.40 1.02 -5.69
N GLU A 247 24.78 1.00 -6.96
CA GLU A 247 24.83 -0.21 -7.78
C GLU A 247 25.77 -1.27 -7.19
N LEU A 248 26.93 -0.86 -6.68
CA LEU A 248 27.86 -1.76 -5.98
C LEU A 248 27.28 -2.30 -4.68
N ALA A 249 26.55 -1.48 -3.92
CA ALA A 249 25.88 -1.91 -2.69
C ALA A 249 24.74 -2.91 -2.99
N GLU A 250 23.92 -2.63 -3.99
CA GLU A 250 22.85 -3.53 -4.45
C GLU A 250 23.39 -4.83 -5.04
N ALA A 251 24.49 -4.77 -5.80
CA ALA A 251 25.14 -5.97 -6.33
C ALA A 251 25.69 -6.84 -5.19
N HIS A 252 26.34 -6.22 -4.19
CA HIS A 252 26.83 -6.93 -3.02
C HIS A 252 25.68 -7.52 -2.19
N GLU A 253 24.54 -6.84 -2.08
CA GLU A 253 23.33 -7.38 -1.44
C GLU A 253 22.76 -8.57 -2.22
N LYS A 254 22.72 -8.50 -3.56
CA LYS A 254 22.31 -9.62 -4.43
C LYS A 254 23.25 -10.82 -4.34
N ASP A 255 24.55 -10.59 -4.21
CA ASP A 255 25.56 -11.65 -4.03
C ASP A 255 25.45 -12.32 -2.65
N GLN A 256 24.97 -11.59 -1.64
CA GLN A 256 24.72 -12.12 -0.29
C GLN A 256 23.36 -12.81 -0.14
N ASP A 257 22.44 -12.62 -1.07
CA ASP A 257 21.14 -13.30 -1.05
C ASP A 257 21.33 -14.80 -1.36
N PRO A 258 21.11 -15.70 -0.37
CA PRO A 258 21.26 -17.13 -0.58
C PRO A 258 20.27 -17.71 -1.60
N PHE A 259 19.23 -16.95 -1.98
CA PHE A 259 18.23 -17.34 -2.96
C PHE A 259 18.56 -16.87 -4.38
N SER A 260 19.54 -16.00 -4.58
CA SER A 260 19.92 -15.49 -5.91
C SER A 260 20.37 -16.62 -6.85
N ALA A 261 21.07 -17.62 -6.30
CA ALA A 261 21.57 -18.81 -6.98
C ALA A 261 20.51 -19.87 -7.31
N LEU A 262 19.26 -19.72 -6.85
CA LEU A 262 18.21 -20.69 -7.14
C LEU A 262 17.64 -20.51 -8.57
N PRO A 263 17.24 -21.59 -9.25
CA PRO A 263 16.48 -21.53 -10.49
C PRO A 263 15.18 -20.74 -10.33
N GLU A 264 14.74 -20.03 -11.37
CA GLU A 264 13.50 -19.22 -11.33
C GLU A 264 12.28 -20.02 -10.87
N ASP A 265 12.11 -21.26 -11.36
CA ASP A 265 11.00 -22.14 -10.95
C ASP A 265 11.00 -22.43 -9.44
N SER A 266 12.19 -22.53 -8.82
CA SER A 266 12.32 -22.72 -7.38
C SER A 266 11.96 -21.45 -6.61
N LYS A 267 12.27 -20.27 -7.16
CA LYS A 267 11.91 -18.97 -6.57
C LYS A 267 10.39 -18.79 -6.54
N PHE A 268 9.70 -19.07 -7.66
CA PHE A 268 8.25 -19.02 -7.71
C PHE A 268 7.58 -20.04 -6.78
N GLY A 269 8.13 -21.25 -6.69
CA GLY A 269 7.67 -22.26 -5.75
C GLY A 269 7.78 -21.82 -4.29
N LEU A 270 8.93 -21.26 -3.91
CA LEU A 270 9.16 -20.71 -2.57
C LEU A 270 8.27 -19.51 -2.27
N GLN A 271 8.14 -18.56 -3.21
CA GLN A 271 7.26 -17.41 -3.08
C GLN A 271 5.82 -17.85 -2.79
N ARG A 272 5.29 -18.80 -3.57
CA ARG A 272 3.93 -19.33 -3.37
C ARG A 272 3.77 -20.01 -2.01
N MET A 273 4.79 -20.70 -1.53
CA MET A 273 4.75 -21.30 -0.19
C MET A 273 4.74 -20.25 0.92
N LEU A 274 5.51 -19.17 0.77
CA LEU A 274 5.53 -18.06 1.73
C LEU A 274 4.20 -17.30 1.75
N GLU A 275 3.62 -17.04 0.58
CA GLU A 275 2.27 -16.45 0.45
C GLU A 275 1.22 -17.34 1.13
N LEU A 276 1.28 -18.66 0.89
CA LEU A 276 0.36 -19.61 1.51
C LEU A 276 0.55 -19.66 3.03
N ALA A 277 1.78 -19.58 3.54
CA ALA A 277 2.04 -19.55 4.98
C ALA A 277 1.53 -18.25 5.64
N ARG A 278 1.57 -17.13 4.92
CA ARG A 278 1.02 -15.85 5.36
C ARG A 278 -0.50 -15.87 5.42
N ASP A 279 -1.13 -16.38 4.37
CA ASP A 279 -2.59 -16.30 4.18
C ASP A 279 -3.33 -17.45 4.91
N ASP A 280 -2.75 -18.65 4.95
CA ASP A 280 -3.22 -19.83 5.69
C ASP A 280 -2.10 -20.44 6.56
N PRO A 281 -1.81 -19.85 7.74
CA PRO A 281 -0.77 -20.36 8.62
C PRO A 281 -1.04 -21.79 9.13
N LEU A 282 -2.29 -22.27 9.02
CA LEU A 282 -2.64 -23.65 9.37
C LEU A 282 -2.23 -24.65 8.30
N HIS A 283 -1.88 -24.22 7.08
CA HIS A 283 -1.60 -25.12 5.97
C HIS A 283 -0.49 -26.13 6.31
N TYR A 284 0.59 -25.64 6.92
CA TYR A 284 1.81 -26.40 7.20
C TYR A 284 1.84 -27.10 8.56
N LEU A 285 0.76 -26.99 9.36
CA LEU A 285 0.69 -27.64 10.66
C LEU A 285 0.22 -29.10 10.56
N GLU A 286 0.59 -29.91 11.54
CA GLU A 286 0.05 -31.27 11.68
C GLU A 286 -1.45 -31.23 12.00
N HIS A 287 -2.19 -32.28 11.61
CA HIS A 287 -3.63 -32.33 11.78
C HIS A 287 -4.07 -32.10 13.23
N ASP A 288 -3.36 -32.69 14.20
CA ASP A 288 -3.67 -32.55 15.61
C ASP A 288 -3.51 -31.10 16.09
N ALA A 289 -2.50 -30.37 15.59
CA ALA A 289 -2.31 -28.95 15.89
C ALA A 289 -3.41 -28.09 15.26
N LYS A 290 -3.82 -28.39 14.01
CA LYS A 290 -4.94 -27.69 13.36
C LYS A 290 -6.23 -27.82 14.16
N GLU A 291 -6.53 -29.02 14.66
CA GLU A 291 -7.74 -29.25 15.47
C GLU A 291 -7.67 -28.53 16.82
N ARG A 292 -6.51 -28.54 17.49
CA ARG A 292 -6.33 -27.75 18.72
C ARG A 292 -6.54 -26.26 18.48
N ILE A 293 -6.00 -25.70 17.40
CA ILE A 293 -6.18 -24.28 17.07
C ILE A 293 -7.63 -23.96 16.72
N ARG A 294 -8.31 -24.82 15.94
CA ARG A 294 -9.75 -24.66 15.63
C ARG A 294 -10.61 -24.69 16.88
N GLN A 295 -10.35 -25.62 17.79
CA GLN A 295 -11.04 -25.70 19.08
C GLN A 295 -10.77 -24.46 19.93
N ALA A 296 -9.51 -24.05 20.05
CA ALA A 296 -9.11 -22.86 20.80
C ALA A 296 -9.77 -21.59 20.23
N ARG A 297 -9.86 -21.45 18.90
CA ARG A 297 -10.54 -20.31 18.25
C ARG A 297 -12.00 -20.19 18.68
N ALA A 298 -12.71 -21.31 18.79
CA ALA A 298 -14.10 -21.31 19.26
C ALA A 298 -14.22 -20.98 20.75
N ASP A 299 -13.35 -21.57 21.58
CA ASP A 299 -13.36 -21.40 23.04
C ASP A 299 -12.94 -19.99 23.48
N LEU A 300 -12.00 -19.37 22.78
CA LEU A 300 -11.33 -18.12 23.21
C LEU A 300 -12.01 -16.84 22.69
N ARG A 301 -13.01 -16.92 21.79
CA ARG A 301 -13.61 -15.74 21.12
C ARG A 301 -13.96 -14.61 22.09
N CYS A 302 -14.70 -14.95 23.16
CA CYS A 302 -15.17 -13.96 24.13
C CYS A 302 -14.02 -13.34 24.91
N GLU A 303 -13.12 -14.16 25.46
CA GLU A 303 -11.99 -13.66 26.27
C GLU A 303 -11.02 -12.81 25.44
N VAL A 304 -10.77 -13.19 24.18
CA VAL A 304 -9.93 -12.42 23.24
C VAL A 304 -10.59 -11.09 22.86
N CYS A 305 -11.89 -11.10 22.56
CA CYS A 305 -12.65 -9.89 22.25
C CYS A 305 -12.67 -8.88 23.42
N TYR A 306 -12.82 -9.37 24.66
CA TYR A 306 -12.70 -8.51 25.83
C TYR A 306 -11.26 -7.98 26.02
N THR A 307 -10.26 -8.85 25.92
CA THR A 307 -8.85 -8.47 26.15
C THR A 307 -8.38 -7.42 25.13
N MET A 308 -8.77 -7.54 23.86
CA MET A 308 -8.43 -6.53 22.86
C MET A 308 -9.10 -5.18 23.13
N LEU A 309 -10.37 -5.18 23.55
CA LEU A 309 -11.09 -3.94 23.86
C LEU A 309 -10.51 -3.27 25.10
N GLU A 310 -10.06 -4.05 26.08
CA GLU A 310 -9.34 -3.55 27.25
C GLU A 310 -8.03 -2.86 26.84
N GLU A 311 -7.26 -3.46 25.92
CA GLU A 311 -6.02 -2.87 25.42
C GLU A 311 -6.28 -1.57 24.64
N VAL A 312 -7.27 -1.55 23.73
CA VAL A 312 -7.66 -0.34 23.00
C VAL A 312 -8.10 0.75 23.98
N TYR A 313 -8.95 0.41 24.96
CA TYR A 313 -9.40 1.34 25.98
C TYR A 313 -8.21 1.95 26.74
N ARG A 314 -7.22 1.14 27.15
CA ARG A 314 -6.01 1.64 27.85
C ARG A 314 -5.21 2.61 27.00
N GLU A 315 -5.03 2.33 25.70
CA GLU A 315 -4.29 3.20 24.79
C GLU A 315 -5.05 4.52 24.53
N VAL A 316 -6.36 4.46 24.33
CA VAL A 316 -7.21 5.65 24.14
C VAL A 316 -7.31 6.49 25.41
N ALA A 317 -7.38 5.86 26.58
CA ALA A 317 -7.45 6.54 27.87
C ALA A 317 -6.17 7.35 28.18
N LYS A 318 -5.01 6.96 27.65
CA LYS A 318 -3.76 7.75 27.76
C LYS A 318 -3.79 9.05 26.97
N ARG A 319 -4.64 9.17 25.95
CA ARG A 319 -4.75 10.38 25.12
C ARG A 319 -5.59 11.47 25.80
N PRO A 320 -5.33 12.75 25.51
CA PRO A 320 -6.18 13.85 25.98
C PRO A 320 -7.60 13.72 25.41
N LYS A 321 -8.60 14.16 26.18
CA LYS A 321 -10.03 14.05 25.81
C LYS A 321 -10.35 14.62 24.42
N THR A 322 -9.64 15.67 23.99
CA THR A 322 -9.80 16.29 22.67
C THR A 322 -9.45 15.38 21.49
N LEU A 323 -8.68 14.30 21.73
CA LEU A 323 -8.21 13.32 20.74
C LEU A 323 -8.84 11.93 20.96
N ARG A 324 -10.01 11.87 21.61
CA ARG A 324 -10.78 10.64 21.82
C ARG A 324 -12.04 10.59 20.97
N ARG A 325 -11.98 11.16 19.76
CA ARG A 325 -13.11 11.10 18.82
C ARG A 325 -13.16 9.69 18.20
N GLU A 326 -14.33 9.30 17.70
CA GLU A 326 -14.52 7.99 17.07
C GLU A 326 -13.46 7.67 16.00
N TYR A 327 -13.16 8.63 15.10
CA TYR A 327 -12.14 8.47 14.07
C TYR A 327 -10.71 8.35 14.63
N ASP A 328 -10.45 8.83 15.84
CA ASP A 328 -9.14 8.68 16.51
C ASP A 328 -9.01 7.30 17.17
N ILE A 329 -10.13 6.65 17.49
CA ILE A 329 -10.19 5.30 18.10
C ILE A 329 -10.04 4.21 17.05
N LEU A 330 -10.64 4.40 15.87
CA LEU A 330 -10.65 3.40 14.79
C LEU A 330 -9.26 2.83 14.46
N PRO A 331 -8.19 3.63 14.29
CA PRO A 331 -6.85 3.09 14.00
C PRO A 331 -6.28 2.19 15.10
N PHE A 332 -6.67 2.42 16.36
CA PHE A 332 -6.26 1.55 17.47
C PHE A 332 -6.97 0.20 17.42
N VAL A 333 -8.25 0.20 17.05
CA VAL A 333 -9.02 -1.04 16.90
C VAL A 333 -8.49 -1.82 15.70
N GLU A 334 -8.28 -1.17 14.55
CA GLU A 334 -7.71 -1.81 13.36
C GLU A 334 -6.34 -2.45 13.65
N GLY A 335 -5.48 -1.75 14.39
CA GLY A 335 -4.14 -2.22 14.73
C GLY A 335 -4.05 -3.17 15.93
N VAL A 336 -5.14 -3.44 16.67
CA VAL A 336 -5.06 -4.21 17.94
C VAL A 336 -4.66 -5.67 17.72
N CYS A 337 -4.93 -6.22 16.54
CA CYS A 337 -4.57 -7.58 16.17
C CYS A 337 -3.20 -7.68 15.47
N ASP A 338 -2.51 -6.55 15.29
CA ASP A 338 -1.22 -6.49 14.61
C ASP A 338 -0.08 -6.26 15.62
N GLY A 339 0.90 -7.16 15.65
CA GLY A 339 2.11 -7.01 16.48
C GLY A 339 3.23 -6.19 15.84
N GLY A 340 3.02 -5.69 14.62
CA GLY A 340 4.03 -5.04 13.79
C GLY A 340 4.79 -6.00 12.87
N LYS A 341 5.62 -5.42 11.99
CA LYS A 341 6.44 -6.18 11.04
C LYS A 341 7.52 -6.97 11.79
N ASP A 342 7.69 -8.24 11.41
CA ASP A 342 8.83 -9.02 11.87
C ASP A 342 10.07 -8.62 11.08
N LEU A 343 11.03 -7.96 11.74
CA LEU A 343 12.29 -7.53 11.13
C LEU A 343 13.42 -8.57 11.27
N SER A 344 13.16 -9.73 11.89
CA SER A 344 14.16 -10.80 11.94
C SER A 344 14.23 -11.65 10.69
N VAL A 345 13.14 -11.68 9.95
CA VAL A 345 13.04 -12.40 8.69
C VAL A 345 13.02 -11.35 7.59
N PRO A 346 14.02 -11.29 6.71
CA PRO A 346 13.98 -10.35 5.59
C PRO A 346 12.83 -10.73 4.66
N SER A 347 12.33 -9.76 3.89
CA SER A 347 11.33 -10.06 2.86
C SER A 347 11.99 -10.87 1.75
N TYR A 348 11.48 -12.09 1.53
CA TYR A 348 11.95 -12.95 0.46
C TYR A 348 10.96 -12.91 -0.69
N PHE A 349 11.45 -12.70 -1.91
CA PHE A 349 10.62 -12.66 -3.13
C PHE A 349 9.48 -11.62 -3.08
N GLY A 350 9.66 -10.52 -2.33
CA GLY A 350 8.62 -9.51 -2.13
C GLY A 350 7.47 -9.93 -1.21
N VAL A 351 7.55 -11.12 -0.60
CA VAL A 351 6.60 -11.58 0.41
C VAL A 351 7.11 -11.12 1.77
N GLU A 352 6.31 -10.27 2.44
CA GLU A 352 6.61 -9.89 3.82
C GLU A 352 6.37 -11.08 4.75
N PRO A 353 7.22 -11.29 5.78
CA PRO A 353 6.97 -12.33 6.77
C PRO A 353 5.65 -12.07 7.51
N PRO A 354 5.02 -13.13 8.07
CA PRO A 354 3.84 -12.95 8.90
C PRO A 354 4.09 -11.92 10.01
N PRO A 355 3.11 -11.04 10.31
CA PRO A 355 3.29 -10.06 11.37
C PRO A 355 3.47 -10.76 12.72
N LEU A 356 4.14 -10.07 13.64
CA LEU A 356 4.27 -10.53 15.02
C LEU A 356 2.89 -10.66 15.68
N PRO A 357 2.75 -11.53 16.70
CA PRO A 357 1.50 -11.64 17.43
C PRO A 357 1.15 -10.31 18.12
N PRO A 358 -0.14 -10.02 18.37
CA PRO A 358 -0.60 -8.79 19.01
C PRO A 358 0.15 -8.46 20.31
N VAL A 359 0.37 -7.18 20.62
CA VAL A 359 1.15 -6.78 21.81
C VAL A 359 0.52 -7.28 23.11
N TRP A 360 -0.80 -7.28 23.22
CA TRP A 360 -1.52 -7.76 24.40
C TRP A 360 -1.31 -9.28 24.66
N SER A 361 -0.90 -10.05 23.63
CA SER A 361 -0.53 -11.46 23.80
C SER A 361 0.74 -11.66 24.63
N ASP A 362 1.48 -10.60 24.97
CA ASP A 362 2.63 -10.71 25.87
C ASP A 362 2.23 -10.87 27.34
N ILE A 363 0.98 -10.58 27.64
CA ILE A 363 0.44 -10.57 29.00
C ILE A 363 -0.33 -11.86 29.28
N VAL A 364 -1.00 -12.41 28.26
CA VAL A 364 -1.89 -13.56 28.38
C VAL A 364 -1.53 -14.67 27.41
N ARG A 365 -1.82 -15.92 27.79
CA ARG A 365 -1.64 -17.12 26.96
C ARG A 365 -2.87 -18.01 27.01
N PRO A 366 -3.14 -18.78 25.95
CA PRO A 366 -4.14 -19.82 25.99
C PRO A 366 -3.66 -20.97 26.88
N GLN A 367 -4.53 -21.46 27.75
CA GLN A 367 -4.30 -22.63 28.58
C GLN A 367 -5.52 -23.56 28.54
N LEU A 368 -5.30 -24.81 28.18
CA LEU A 368 -6.35 -25.83 28.20
C LEU A 368 -6.72 -26.18 29.65
N ASN A 369 -7.98 -25.93 30.02
CA ASN A 369 -8.50 -26.39 31.30
C ASN A 369 -8.82 -27.89 31.20
N LYS A 370 -8.00 -28.72 31.85
CA LYS A 370 -8.13 -30.19 31.85
C LYS A 370 -9.49 -30.70 32.31
N LYS A 371 -10.23 -29.94 33.13
CA LYS A 371 -11.55 -30.37 33.64
C LYS A 371 -12.67 -30.12 32.63
N SER A 372 -12.66 -28.96 31.98
CA SER A 372 -13.72 -28.58 31.04
C SER A 372 -13.38 -28.90 29.59
N MET A 373 -12.13 -29.31 29.30
CA MET A 373 -11.60 -29.50 27.95
C MET A 373 -11.82 -28.25 27.06
N LYS A 374 -11.75 -27.07 27.67
CA LYS A 374 -11.89 -25.78 26.99
C LYS A 374 -10.65 -24.92 27.21
N TYR A 375 -10.23 -24.21 26.18
CA TYR A 375 -9.19 -23.20 26.31
C TYR A 375 -9.70 -21.98 27.07
N ARG A 376 -8.84 -21.40 27.90
CA ARG A 376 -9.06 -20.10 28.56
C ARG A 376 -7.78 -19.29 28.51
N LEU A 377 -7.91 -17.97 28.49
CA LEU A 377 -6.79 -17.05 28.67
C LEU A 377 -6.34 -17.08 30.12
N ARG A 378 -5.02 -17.16 30.30
CA ARG A 378 -4.36 -17.07 31.59
C ARG A 378 -3.20 -16.10 31.49
N PRO A 379 -2.97 -15.26 32.51
CA PRO A 379 -1.79 -14.41 32.50
C PRO A 379 -0.52 -15.27 32.47
N PHE A 380 0.51 -14.77 31.81
CA PHE A 380 1.85 -15.33 31.94
C PHE A 380 2.33 -15.20 33.40
N SER A 381 3.23 -16.10 33.81
CA SER A 381 3.96 -15.88 35.06
C SER A 381 4.85 -14.63 34.91
N LYS A 382 5.11 -13.90 36.01
CA LYS A 382 5.92 -12.67 35.98
C LYS A 382 7.24 -12.84 35.20
N LYS A 383 7.92 -13.98 35.41
CA LYS A 383 9.16 -14.33 34.71
C LYS A 383 8.95 -14.53 33.20
N ALA A 384 7.95 -15.32 32.81
CA ALA A 384 7.68 -15.61 31.40
C ALA A 384 7.23 -14.34 30.64
N GLY A 385 6.36 -13.52 31.25
CA GLY A 385 5.94 -12.25 30.68
C GLY A 385 7.10 -11.27 30.48
N LYS A 386 8.04 -11.20 31.44
CA LYS A 386 9.26 -10.38 31.29
C LYS A 386 10.13 -10.86 30.11
N THR A 387 10.40 -12.16 30.04
CA THR A 387 11.17 -12.75 28.93
C THR A 387 10.51 -12.47 27.57
N ARG A 388 9.17 -12.52 27.51
CA ARG A 388 8.42 -12.25 26.29
C ARG A 388 8.48 -10.77 25.87
N LYS A 389 8.36 -9.84 26.82
CA LYS A 389 8.56 -8.41 26.55
C LYS A 389 9.99 -8.11 26.06
N GLU A 390 11.00 -8.70 26.70
CA GLU A 390 12.41 -8.60 26.27
C GLU A 390 12.61 -9.15 24.85
N TRP A 391 11.99 -10.29 24.56
CA TRP A 391 11.97 -10.89 23.23
C TRP A 391 11.39 -9.91 22.19
N ARG A 392 10.20 -9.33 22.42
CA ARG A 392 9.60 -8.35 21.50
C ARG A 392 10.45 -7.10 21.31
N HIS A 393 11.09 -6.61 22.37
CA HIS A 393 12.01 -5.47 22.25
C HIS A 393 13.22 -5.80 21.38
N SER A 394 13.76 -7.02 21.50
CA SER A 394 14.85 -7.48 20.65
C SER A 394 14.43 -7.66 19.19
N THR A 395 13.15 -7.94 18.92
CA THR A 395 12.61 -8.07 17.56
C THR A 395 12.75 -6.81 16.72
N ARG A 396 12.57 -5.63 17.31
CA ARG A 396 12.74 -4.34 16.61
C ARG A 396 14.14 -4.16 16.02
N SER A 397 15.14 -4.87 16.56
CA SER A 397 16.53 -4.81 16.07
C SER A 397 16.86 -5.84 14.99
N GLY A 398 15.93 -6.74 14.66
CA GLY A 398 16.13 -7.84 13.71
C GLY A 398 17.05 -8.97 14.21
N LYS A 399 17.60 -8.90 15.42
CA LYS A 399 18.63 -9.84 15.93
C LYS A 399 18.10 -11.01 16.75
N HIS A 400 16.80 -11.26 16.73
CA HIS A 400 16.17 -12.18 17.67
C HIS A 400 15.90 -13.55 17.05
N LYS A 401 15.82 -14.57 17.92
CA LYS A 401 15.40 -15.93 17.53
C LYS A 401 13.87 -16.04 17.66
N PRO A 402 13.23 -16.90 16.85
CA PRO A 402 11.80 -17.17 17.00
C PRO A 402 11.49 -17.70 18.41
N PRO A 403 10.25 -17.48 18.89
CA PRO A 403 9.86 -17.95 20.22
C PRO A 403 9.92 -19.48 20.29
N PRO A 404 10.03 -20.07 21.49
CA PRO A 404 10.00 -21.52 21.66
C PRO A 404 8.77 -22.14 20.98
N ALA A 405 8.91 -23.32 20.37
CA ALA A 405 7.85 -23.95 19.56
C ALA A 405 6.51 -24.17 20.29
N GLY A 406 6.49 -24.23 21.63
CA GLY A 406 5.25 -24.33 22.41
C GLY A 406 4.48 -23.01 22.55
N GLU A 407 5.14 -21.86 22.36
CA GLU A 407 4.54 -20.53 22.43
C GLU A 407 3.96 -20.10 21.07
N SER A 408 4.57 -20.53 19.97
CA SER A 408 4.10 -20.19 18.62
C SER A 408 2.70 -20.71 18.30
N GLU A 409 2.32 -21.90 18.79
CA GLU A 409 0.95 -22.41 18.65
C GLU A 409 -0.05 -21.53 19.40
N GLY A 410 0.28 -21.11 20.63
CA GLY A 410 -0.55 -20.23 21.42
C GLY A 410 -0.71 -18.84 20.78
N ASP A 411 0.36 -18.30 20.23
CA ASP A 411 0.36 -17.02 19.52
C ASP A 411 -0.51 -17.07 18.26
N MET A 412 -0.48 -18.20 17.56
CA MET A 412 -1.35 -18.43 16.41
C MET A 412 -2.82 -18.53 16.81
N MET A 413 -3.14 -19.24 17.91
CA MET A 413 -4.49 -19.29 18.46
C MET A 413 -5.01 -17.87 18.74
N LEU A 414 -4.22 -17.03 19.41
CA LEU A 414 -4.61 -15.66 19.76
C LEU A 414 -4.74 -14.77 18.52
N THR A 415 -3.77 -14.80 17.62
CA THR A 415 -3.75 -13.94 16.41
C THR A 415 -4.91 -14.27 15.49
N MET A 416 -5.18 -15.55 15.23
CA MET A 416 -6.32 -15.95 14.40
C MET A 416 -7.67 -15.63 15.06
N THR A 417 -7.81 -15.90 16.37
CA THR A 417 -9.04 -15.57 17.10
C THR A 417 -9.28 -14.06 17.13
N CYS A 418 -8.23 -13.25 17.26
CA CYS A 418 -8.32 -11.80 17.24
C CYS A 418 -8.95 -11.32 15.92
N LYS A 419 -8.41 -11.79 14.79
CA LYS A 419 -8.94 -11.46 13.46
C LYS A 419 -10.38 -11.92 13.25
N ASP A 420 -10.79 -13.05 13.83
CA ASP A 420 -12.15 -13.58 13.72
C ASP A 420 -13.22 -12.79 14.48
N VAL A 421 -12.82 -12.06 15.53
CA VAL A 421 -13.75 -11.30 16.37
C VAL A 421 -13.66 -9.80 16.12
N LEU A 422 -12.64 -9.33 15.41
CA LEU A 422 -12.40 -7.92 15.14
C LEU A 422 -13.48 -7.33 14.22
N GLU A 423 -14.24 -6.36 14.74
CA GLU A 423 -15.23 -5.58 13.98
C GLU A 423 -14.92 -4.08 14.15
N PRO A 424 -13.93 -3.51 13.43
CA PRO A 424 -13.31 -2.23 13.80
C PRO A 424 -14.28 -1.06 13.98
N ALA A 425 -15.16 -0.84 12.99
CA ALA A 425 -16.12 0.27 13.04
C ALA A 425 -17.10 0.12 14.22
N ARG A 426 -17.72 -1.05 14.38
CA ARG A 426 -18.71 -1.31 15.44
C ARG A 426 -18.09 -1.26 16.83
N MET A 427 -16.86 -1.75 16.99
CA MET A 427 -16.12 -1.69 18.24
C MET A 427 -15.68 -0.25 18.58
N ALA A 428 -15.20 0.51 17.59
CA ALA A 428 -14.80 1.90 17.79
C ALA A 428 -15.98 2.79 18.18
N GLU A 429 -17.12 2.65 17.49
CA GLU A 429 -18.36 3.37 17.79
C GLU A 429 -18.86 3.06 19.22
N ALA A 430 -18.98 1.77 19.55
CA ALA A 430 -19.44 1.36 20.87
C ALA A 430 -18.49 1.83 21.98
N LEU A 431 -17.17 1.77 21.76
CA LEU A 431 -16.18 2.24 22.71
C LEU A 431 -16.22 3.76 22.89
N PHE A 432 -16.45 4.52 21.82
CA PHE A 432 -16.64 5.96 21.89
C PHE A 432 -17.86 6.33 22.75
N GLN A 433 -18.99 5.66 22.54
CA GLN A 433 -20.22 5.89 23.33
C GLN A 433 -20.01 5.61 24.83
N GLU A 434 -19.35 4.50 25.16
CA GLU A 434 -19.07 4.13 26.56
C GLU A 434 -18.03 5.06 27.21
N LEU A 435 -17.02 5.51 26.45
CA LEU A 435 -16.04 6.49 26.94
C LEU A 435 -16.69 7.83 27.28
N ALA A 436 -17.65 8.29 26.46
CA ALA A 436 -18.40 9.50 26.72
C ALA A 436 -19.23 9.37 28.02
N ALA A 437 -19.93 8.25 28.20
CA ALA A 437 -20.70 7.98 29.41
C ALA A 437 -19.82 7.92 30.67
N CYS A 438 -18.60 7.39 30.57
CA CYS A 438 -17.66 7.37 31.68
C CYS A 438 -17.14 8.74 32.09
N ASP A 439 -16.97 9.66 31.14
CA ASP A 439 -16.47 11.01 31.42
C ASP A 439 -17.47 11.86 32.22
N ASP A 440 -18.76 11.54 32.15
CA ASP A 440 -19.84 12.23 32.86
C ASP A 440 -20.01 11.76 34.32
N SER A 441 -19.43 10.60 34.70
CA SER A 441 -19.62 9.98 36.01
C SER A 441 -18.29 9.65 36.71
N PRO A 442 -17.59 10.64 37.29
CA PRO A 442 -16.29 10.44 37.95
C PRO A 442 -16.33 9.58 39.22
N SER A 443 -17.51 9.26 39.76
CA SER A 443 -17.68 8.52 41.02
C SER A 443 -17.67 6.99 40.87
N HIS A 444 -17.69 6.45 39.65
CA HIS A 444 -17.72 5.01 39.41
C HIS A 444 -16.54 4.55 38.53
N PRO A 445 -15.95 3.37 38.80
CA PRO A 445 -14.93 2.80 37.93
C PRO A 445 -15.51 2.62 36.53
N CYS A 446 -14.86 3.24 35.53
CA CYS A 446 -15.26 3.11 34.14
C CYS A 446 -14.98 1.68 33.65
N HIS A 447 -16.06 0.94 33.37
CA HIS A 447 -16.01 -0.41 32.80
C HIS A 447 -16.31 -0.42 31.29
N ALA A 448 -15.94 0.65 30.57
CA ALA A 448 -16.26 0.82 29.15
C ALA A 448 -15.90 -0.42 28.31
N ALA A 449 -14.69 -0.95 28.42
CA ALA A 449 -14.28 -2.15 27.68
C ALA A 449 -15.19 -3.37 27.93
N LEU A 450 -15.63 -3.59 29.18
CA LEU A 450 -16.52 -4.69 29.55
C LEU A 450 -17.94 -4.48 29.00
N ASN A 451 -18.44 -3.25 29.08
CA ASN A 451 -19.76 -2.89 28.55
C ASN A 451 -19.80 -3.07 27.02
N VAL A 452 -18.78 -2.54 26.31
CA VAL A 452 -18.62 -2.76 24.87
C VAL A 452 -18.51 -4.24 24.55
N ALA A 453 -17.70 -4.98 25.29
CA ALA A 453 -17.53 -6.41 25.04
C ALA A 453 -18.85 -7.17 25.18
N THR A 454 -19.67 -6.81 26.18
CA THR A 454 -21.00 -7.41 26.38
C THR A 454 -21.96 -7.07 25.24
N ALA A 455 -21.87 -5.86 24.67
CA ALA A 455 -22.72 -5.42 23.57
C ALA A 455 -22.29 -5.95 22.20
N VAL A 456 -20.97 -6.09 21.96
CA VAL A 456 -20.41 -6.36 20.63
C VAL A 456 -19.96 -7.80 20.46
N CYS A 457 -19.31 -8.39 21.46
CA CYS A 457 -18.68 -9.70 21.35
C CYS A 457 -19.71 -10.84 21.32
N LYS A 458 -19.48 -11.78 20.41
CA LYS A 458 -20.31 -12.99 20.24
C LYS A 458 -19.47 -14.26 20.33
N ALA A 459 -20.04 -15.28 20.96
CA ALA A 459 -19.52 -16.63 20.98
C ALA A 459 -19.63 -17.28 19.59
N ALA A 460 -19.07 -18.49 19.44
CA ALA A 460 -19.00 -19.19 18.15
C ALA A 460 -20.38 -19.58 17.59
N ASP A 461 -21.36 -19.76 18.46
CA ASP A 461 -22.77 -20.05 18.13
C ASP A 461 -23.59 -18.77 17.87
N GLY A 462 -22.95 -17.59 17.94
CA GLY A 462 -23.61 -16.29 17.79
C GLY A 462 -24.28 -15.77 19.06
N ALA A 463 -24.26 -16.52 20.16
CA ALA A 463 -24.78 -16.06 21.45
C ALA A 463 -23.91 -14.92 22.01
N GLY A 464 -24.53 -14.04 22.80
CA GLY A 464 -23.81 -12.99 23.52
C GLY A 464 -22.80 -13.59 24.49
N CYS A 465 -21.60 -13.00 24.55
CA CYS A 465 -20.58 -13.43 25.49
C CYS A 465 -21.00 -13.16 26.94
N THR A 466 -20.70 -14.10 27.84
CA THR A 466 -20.86 -13.92 29.29
C THR A 466 -19.49 -13.69 29.92
N PHE A 467 -19.34 -12.55 30.59
CA PHE A 467 -18.10 -12.19 31.27
C PHE A 467 -18.29 -12.31 32.78
N PRO A 468 -17.29 -12.79 33.53
CA PRO A 468 -17.35 -12.82 34.98
C PRO A 468 -17.48 -11.39 35.52
N ALA A 469 -18.17 -11.24 36.64
CA ALA A 469 -18.31 -9.95 37.29
C ALA A 469 -16.93 -9.34 37.62
N PRO A 470 -16.77 -8.00 37.61
CA PRO A 470 -15.48 -7.33 37.83
C PRO A 470 -14.72 -7.80 39.08
N SER A 471 -15.43 -8.22 40.13
CA SER A 471 -14.85 -8.74 41.38
C SER A 471 -14.08 -10.06 41.24
N GLU A 472 -14.31 -10.80 40.16
CA GLU A 472 -13.59 -12.05 39.84
C GLU A 472 -12.59 -11.88 38.68
N SER A 473 -12.58 -10.71 38.04
CA SER A 473 -11.60 -10.41 36.99
C SER A 473 -10.20 -10.38 37.61
N VAL A 474 -9.27 -11.13 37.02
CA VAL A 474 -7.87 -11.08 37.42
C VAL A 474 -7.40 -9.66 37.14
N ASP A 475 -7.16 -8.91 38.21
CA ASP A 475 -6.74 -7.52 38.16
C ASP A 475 -5.38 -7.42 37.46
N LEU A 476 -5.39 -7.29 36.13
CA LEU A 476 -4.22 -7.10 35.29
C LEU A 476 -3.58 -5.72 35.51
N SER A 477 -4.24 -4.85 36.30
CA SER A 477 -3.83 -3.46 36.53
C SER A 477 -2.99 -3.26 37.80
N ARG A 478 -2.82 -4.30 38.63
CA ARG A 478 -2.19 -4.15 39.95
C ARG A 478 -0.68 -4.44 39.93
N ASP A 479 0.07 -3.36 39.71
CA ASP A 479 1.48 -3.12 40.09
C ASP A 479 2.54 -4.14 39.62
N ASP A 480 3.15 -3.85 38.47
CA ASP A 480 4.60 -3.98 38.17
C ASP A 480 4.84 -3.65 36.67
N LEU A 481 4.64 -2.39 36.30
CA LEU A 481 5.22 -1.78 35.09
C LEU A 481 6.49 -1.03 35.46
#